data_AF-A0AAE1L2G6-F1
#
_entry.id   AF-A0AAE1L2G6-F1
#
_cell.length_a   1.000
_cell.length_b   1.000
_cell.length_c   1.000
_cell.angle_alpha   90.00
_cell.angle_beta   90.00
_cell.angle_gamma   90.00
#
_symmetry.space_group_name_H-M   'P 1'
#
loop_
_entity.id
_entity.type
_entity.pdbx_description
1 polymer ?
#
loop_
_entity_poly.entity_id
_entity_poly.type
_entity_poly.pdbx_seq_one_letter_code
_entity_poly.pdbx_strand_id
1 'polypeptide(L)'
;MSLFDLEAFVKSPTIEVLSDLRKQDWLDIANSYKIPCNDRAKKEVIKNVVVEGLVTLEVLPADAIDVLTPGTSSGDKTPKSSLLSHFNLQTHPPGEETQTPPEKEKLAHGESPTDQSTSPQFQLNYDIQLRRLQMEREIAQQKLEMEDRRAQQMMERELDLRFREVKLKEEQVKQELELKG
;
A
#
# COMPACT_ATOMS: atom_id res chain seq x y z
N MET A 1 18.00 -24.83 -20.93
CA MET A 1 17.19 -24.09 -19.94
C MET A 1 18.14 -23.20 -19.18
N SER A 2 17.88 -21.90 -19.11
CA SER A 2 18.57 -21.00 -18.19
C SER A 2 18.14 -21.34 -16.76
N LEU A 3 19.11 -21.39 -15.83
CA LEU A 3 18.79 -21.40 -14.41
C LEU A 3 18.53 -19.95 -13.99
N PHE A 4 17.39 -19.69 -13.35
CA PHE A 4 17.15 -18.39 -12.73
C PHE A 4 18.08 -18.22 -11.54
N ASP A 5 18.74 -17.06 -11.47
CA ASP A 5 19.58 -16.67 -10.34
C ASP A 5 18.87 -15.58 -9.53
N LEU A 6 18.36 -15.97 -8.36
CA LEU A 6 17.69 -15.09 -7.42
C LEU A 6 18.65 -14.01 -6.88
N GLU A 7 19.92 -14.33 -6.65
CA GLU A 7 20.89 -13.34 -6.18
C GLU A 7 21.19 -12.29 -7.24
N ALA A 8 21.31 -12.69 -8.51
CA ALA A 8 21.47 -11.76 -9.62
C ALA A 8 20.23 -10.86 -9.78
N PHE A 9 19.02 -11.42 -9.69
CA PHE A 9 17.78 -10.65 -9.75
C PHE A 9 17.64 -9.68 -8.58
N VAL A 10 17.96 -10.08 -7.35
CA VAL A 10 17.92 -9.20 -6.17
C VAL A 10 18.95 -8.06 -6.26
N LYS A 11 20.07 -8.28 -6.95
CA LYS A 11 21.09 -7.24 -7.24
C LYS A 11 20.72 -6.35 -8.43
N SER A 12 19.90 -6.83 -9.37
CA SER A 12 19.47 -6.09 -10.57
C SER A 12 18.09 -6.55 -11.06
N PRO A 13 16.99 -6.04 -10.47
CA PRO A 13 15.64 -6.47 -10.79
C PRO A 13 15.24 -5.98 -12.18
N THR A 14 14.90 -6.91 -13.08
CA THR A 14 14.60 -6.63 -14.49
C THR A 14 13.45 -7.49 -15.00
N ILE A 15 12.54 -6.87 -15.77
CA ILE A 15 11.29 -7.49 -16.24
C ILE A 15 11.57 -8.69 -17.17
N GLU A 16 12.59 -8.59 -18.04
CA GLU A 16 12.92 -9.60 -19.04
C GLU A 16 13.20 -10.98 -18.43
N VAL A 17 13.89 -11.01 -17.29
CA VAL A 17 14.26 -12.23 -16.55
C VAL A 17 13.03 -12.93 -15.95
N LEU A 18 11.93 -12.20 -15.73
CA LEU A 18 10.69 -12.72 -15.14
C LEU A 18 9.76 -13.42 -16.14
N SER A 19 10.16 -13.51 -17.42
CA SER A 19 9.30 -13.99 -18.52
C SER A 19 8.87 -15.45 -18.37
N ASP A 20 9.80 -16.37 -18.11
CA ASP A 20 9.53 -17.82 -17.93
C ASP A 20 10.24 -18.41 -16.70
N LEU A 21 9.82 -17.94 -15.52
CA LEU A 21 10.20 -18.53 -14.24
C LEU A 21 9.27 -19.71 -13.87
N ARG A 22 9.80 -20.71 -13.16
CA ARG A 22 9.01 -21.83 -12.60
C ARG A 22 8.31 -21.37 -11.32
N LYS A 23 7.32 -22.15 -10.85
CA LYS A 23 6.57 -21.83 -9.62
C LYS A 23 7.48 -21.67 -8.39
N GLN A 24 8.54 -22.47 -8.27
CA GLN A 24 9.49 -22.35 -7.17
C GLN A 24 10.27 -21.04 -7.23
N ASP A 25 10.84 -20.73 -8.40
CA ASP A 25 11.59 -19.48 -8.64
C ASP A 25 10.75 -18.24 -8.24
N TRP A 26 9.43 -18.22 -8.52
CA TRP A 26 8.51 -17.16 -8.05
C TRP A 26 8.30 -17.13 -6.53
N LEU A 27 8.19 -18.28 -5.86
CA LEU A 27 8.06 -18.36 -4.40
C LEU A 27 9.36 -17.93 -3.71
N ASP A 28 10.51 -18.20 -4.31
CA ASP A 28 11.81 -17.80 -3.77
C ASP A 28 12.00 -16.27 -3.85
N ILE A 29 11.52 -15.63 -4.93
CA ILE A 29 11.37 -14.16 -5.02
C ILE A 29 10.38 -13.64 -3.96
N ALA A 30 9.23 -14.30 -3.78
CA ALA A 30 8.26 -13.90 -2.76
C ALA A 30 8.91 -13.90 -1.35
N ASN A 31 9.69 -14.94 -1.05
CA ASN A 31 10.42 -15.07 0.20
C ASN A 31 11.52 -14.01 0.36
N SER A 32 12.32 -13.72 -0.67
CA SER A 32 13.41 -12.73 -0.58
C SER A 32 12.90 -11.31 -0.33
N TYR A 33 11.78 -10.94 -0.95
CA TYR A 33 11.13 -9.63 -0.77
C TYR A 33 10.06 -9.62 0.33
N LYS A 34 9.85 -10.74 1.04
CA LYS A 34 8.85 -10.93 2.10
C LYS A 34 7.41 -10.63 1.67
N ILE A 35 7.11 -10.87 0.39
CA ILE A 35 5.77 -10.75 -0.19
C ILE A 35 4.93 -11.95 0.29
N PRO A 36 3.80 -11.75 0.98
CA PRO A 36 2.98 -12.85 1.49
C PRO A 36 2.31 -13.59 0.34
N CYS A 37 2.70 -14.85 0.11
CA CYS A 37 2.17 -15.68 -0.97
C CYS A 37 1.73 -17.06 -0.47
N ASN A 38 0.76 -17.66 -1.15
CA ASN A 38 0.23 -18.99 -0.82
C ASN A 38 0.93 -20.06 -1.69
N ASP A 39 1.74 -20.91 -1.06
CA ASP A 39 2.50 -21.98 -1.69
C ASP A 39 1.62 -22.99 -2.44
N ARG A 40 0.35 -23.14 -2.06
CA ARG A 40 -0.63 -24.04 -2.70
C ARG A 40 -1.32 -23.42 -3.92
N ALA A 41 -1.20 -22.12 -4.15
CA ALA A 41 -1.85 -21.44 -5.26
C ALA A 41 -1.28 -21.82 -6.65
N LYS A 42 -2.00 -21.48 -7.72
CA LYS A 42 -1.56 -21.70 -9.11
C LYS A 42 -0.35 -20.82 -9.45
N LYS A 43 0.48 -21.25 -10.42
CA LYS A 43 1.64 -20.48 -10.93
C LYS A 43 1.27 -19.03 -11.26
N GLU A 44 0.13 -18.83 -11.92
CA GLU A 44 -0.39 -17.51 -12.33
C GLU A 44 -0.75 -16.64 -11.13
N VAL A 45 -1.47 -17.17 -10.14
CA VAL A 45 -1.85 -16.43 -8.93
C VAL A 45 -0.60 -16.01 -8.14
N ILE A 46 0.39 -16.90 -8.04
CA ILE A 46 1.68 -16.62 -7.40
C ILE A 46 2.43 -15.52 -8.18
N LYS A 47 2.51 -15.64 -9.52
CA LYS A 47 3.11 -14.63 -10.40
C LYS A 47 2.48 -13.25 -10.19
N ASN A 48 1.15 -13.16 -10.17
CA ASN A 48 0.44 -11.89 -10.05
C ASN A 48 0.72 -11.22 -8.70
N VAL A 49 0.56 -11.96 -7.58
CA VAL A 49 0.85 -11.46 -6.23
C VAL A 49 2.31 -11.01 -6.08
N VAL A 50 3.26 -11.71 -6.70
CA VAL A 50 4.68 -11.31 -6.66
C VAL A 50 4.96 -10.08 -7.53
N VAL A 51 4.39 -9.97 -8.74
CA VAL A 51 4.57 -8.78 -9.58
C VAL A 51 3.93 -7.53 -8.94
N GLU A 52 2.72 -7.65 -8.41
CA GLU A 52 2.04 -6.60 -7.65
C GLU A 52 2.84 -6.19 -6.41
N GLY A 53 3.39 -7.16 -5.67
CA GLY A 53 4.26 -6.92 -4.52
C GLY A 53 5.57 -6.23 -4.88
N LEU A 54 6.24 -6.62 -5.96
CA LEU A 54 7.48 -6.00 -6.44
C LEU A 54 7.26 -4.56 -6.91
N VAL A 55 6.13 -4.27 -7.57
CA VAL A 55 5.74 -2.88 -7.92
C VAL A 55 5.42 -2.08 -6.66
N THR A 56 4.71 -2.66 -5.69
CA THR A 56 4.36 -2.00 -4.41
C THR A 56 5.61 -1.67 -3.57
N LEU A 57 6.69 -2.44 -3.73
CA LEU A 57 7.99 -2.22 -3.10
C LEU A 57 8.94 -1.34 -3.93
N GLU A 58 8.47 -0.75 -5.04
CA GLU A 58 9.25 0.08 -6.00
C GLU A 58 10.45 -0.66 -6.63
N VAL A 59 10.43 -2.01 -6.61
CA VAL A 59 11.47 -2.89 -7.18
C VAL A 59 11.29 -3.06 -8.70
N LEU A 60 10.07 -2.90 -9.20
CA LEU A 60 9.71 -2.88 -10.62
C LEU A 60 8.86 -1.65 -10.94
N PRO A 61 8.91 -1.09 -12.16
CA PRO A 61 8.00 -0.02 -12.58
C PRO A 61 6.57 -0.55 -12.72
N ALA A 62 5.57 0.32 -12.54
CA ALA A 62 4.16 -0.06 -12.55
C ALA A 62 3.72 -0.80 -13.83
N ASP A 63 4.30 -0.44 -14.98
CA ASP A 63 4.05 -1.05 -16.28
C ASP A 63 4.41 -2.56 -16.33
N ALA A 64 5.19 -3.06 -15.36
CA ALA A 64 5.47 -4.49 -15.22
C ALA A 64 4.22 -5.35 -14.99
N ILE A 65 3.15 -4.78 -14.41
CA ILE A 65 1.84 -5.46 -14.26
C ILE A 65 1.21 -5.66 -15.65
N ASP A 66 1.07 -4.59 -16.43
CA ASP A 66 0.49 -4.62 -17.78
C ASP A 66 1.28 -5.57 -18.72
N VAL A 67 2.60 -5.68 -18.54
CA VAL A 67 3.50 -6.57 -19.33
C VAL A 67 3.49 -8.03 -18.85
N LEU A 68 3.57 -8.29 -17.54
CA LEU A 68 3.76 -9.65 -17.02
C LEU A 68 2.44 -10.36 -16.67
N THR A 69 1.35 -9.63 -16.42
CA THR A 69 0.05 -10.19 -16.03
C THR A 69 -1.09 -9.71 -16.97
N PRO A 70 -0.96 -9.87 -18.30
CA PRO A 70 -1.98 -9.43 -19.26
C PRO A 70 -3.28 -10.22 -19.07
N GLY A 71 -4.23 -9.63 -18.35
CA GLY A 71 -5.51 -10.24 -17.97
C GLY A 71 -6.04 -9.80 -16.60
N THR A 72 -5.21 -9.26 -15.71
CA THR A 72 -5.65 -8.67 -14.42
C THR A 72 -5.98 -7.18 -14.50
N SER A 73 -5.74 -6.51 -15.63
CA SER A 73 -6.00 -5.08 -15.84
C SER A 73 -7.51 -4.76 -15.98
N SER A 74 -8.30 -5.06 -14.95
CA SER A 74 -9.38 -4.17 -14.54
C SER A 74 -8.73 -2.87 -14.06
N GLY A 75 -8.67 -1.88 -14.94
CA GLY A 75 -7.84 -0.70 -14.73
C GLY A 75 -8.36 0.21 -13.62
N ASP A 76 -7.70 0.19 -12.46
CA ASP A 76 -7.81 1.23 -11.43
C ASP A 76 -6.43 1.83 -11.16
N LYS A 77 -6.05 2.84 -11.97
CA LYS A 77 -4.74 3.52 -11.87
C LYS A 77 -4.77 4.56 -10.74
N THR A 78 -4.89 4.11 -9.50
CA THR A 78 -4.75 4.93 -8.29
C THR A 78 -3.56 4.46 -7.41
N PRO A 79 -2.66 5.35 -6.98
CA PRO A 79 -1.43 4.96 -6.30
C PRO A 79 -1.54 4.93 -4.77
N LYS A 80 -0.56 4.24 -4.16
CA LYS A 80 -0.18 4.21 -2.72
C LYS A 80 -0.81 3.12 -1.84
N SER A 81 0.07 2.20 -1.42
CA SER A 81 0.30 1.84 -0.01
C SER A 81 -0.93 1.71 0.90
N SER A 82 -1.25 0.47 1.29
CA SER A 82 -0.71 -0.06 2.56
C SER A 82 -1.29 -1.44 2.90
N LEU A 83 -0.52 -2.50 2.65
CA LEU A 83 -0.75 -3.85 3.17
C LEU A 83 0.20 -4.12 4.35
N LEU A 84 -0.30 -4.04 5.60
CA LEU A 84 0.33 -4.70 6.75
C LEU A 84 -0.57 -4.67 8.01
N SER A 85 -1.65 -5.47 8.02
CA SER A 85 -2.46 -5.68 9.23
C SER A 85 -3.28 -6.97 9.21
N HIS A 86 -2.93 -7.88 10.12
CA HIS A 86 -3.75 -8.99 10.68
C HIS A 86 -4.16 -10.14 9.74
N PHE A 87 -3.32 -11.18 9.67
CA PHE A 87 -3.83 -12.56 9.60
C PHE A 87 -3.83 -13.16 11.01
N ASN A 88 -4.97 -13.70 11.44
CA ASN A 88 -5.17 -14.26 12.77
C ASN A 88 -4.95 -15.78 12.78
N LEU A 89 -4.14 -16.31 13.70
CA LEU A 89 -3.93 -17.76 13.84
C LEU A 89 -5.05 -18.38 14.67
N GLN A 90 -6.02 -19.02 14.00
CA GLN A 90 -7.01 -19.89 14.64
C GLN A 90 -6.56 -21.35 14.53
N THR A 91 -5.98 -21.89 15.60
CA THR A 91 -5.45 -23.27 15.64
C THR A 91 -6.52 -24.30 15.99
N HIS A 92 -6.72 -25.32 15.14
CA HIS A 92 -7.51 -26.52 15.45
C HIS A 92 -6.84 -27.79 14.86
N PRO A 93 -6.71 -28.91 15.61
CA PRO A 93 -6.03 -30.14 15.18
C PRO A 93 -6.95 -31.15 14.43
N PRO A 94 -6.41 -32.23 13.83
CA PRO A 94 -7.09 -33.03 12.80
C PRO A 94 -7.71 -34.37 13.26
N GLY A 95 -8.65 -34.87 12.43
CA GLY A 95 -9.30 -36.19 12.46
C GLY A 95 -10.68 -36.11 11.78
N GLU A 96 -11.23 -37.12 11.08
CA GLU A 96 -10.68 -38.41 10.62
C GLU A 96 -11.45 -38.85 9.34
N GLU A 97 -11.18 -40.02 8.77
CA GLU A 97 -11.61 -40.44 7.41
C GLU A 97 -13.12 -40.78 7.24
N THR A 98 -13.68 -40.60 6.03
CA THR A 98 -14.78 -41.43 5.46
C THR A 98 -14.89 -41.22 3.93
N GLN A 99 -15.26 -42.27 3.18
CA GLN A 99 -15.44 -42.34 1.71
C GLN A 99 -16.89 -41.90 1.33
N THR A 100 -17.35 -41.58 0.10
CA THR A 100 -17.19 -42.24 -1.23
C THR A 100 -17.86 -41.35 -2.32
N PRO A 101 -17.45 -41.36 -3.61
CA PRO A 101 -18.25 -40.84 -4.77
C PRO A 101 -19.41 -41.82 -5.16
N PRO A 102 -20.36 -41.55 -6.11
CA PRO A 102 -20.28 -40.73 -7.34
C PRO A 102 -21.62 -39.97 -7.71
N GLU A 103 -22.09 -39.62 -8.93
CA GLU A 103 -21.65 -39.87 -10.34
C GLU A 103 -21.95 -38.76 -11.42
N LYS A 104 -23.20 -38.52 -11.89
CA LYS A 104 -23.49 -37.89 -13.22
C LYS A 104 -24.79 -37.06 -13.35
N GLU A 105 -24.82 -36.31 -14.48
CA GLU A 105 -25.94 -35.73 -15.27
C GLU A 105 -26.18 -34.21 -15.08
N LYS A 106 -26.60 -33.39 -16.05
CA LYS A 106 -26.61 -33.26 -17.54
C LYS A 106 -27.30 -31.90 -17.83
N LEU A 107 -26.93 -31.23 -18.94
CA LEU A 107 -27.67 -30.22 -19.72
C LEU A 107 -28.89 -29.47 -19.10
N ALA A 108 -28.85 -28.13 -19.14
CA ALA A 108 -29.83 -27.30 -19.88
C ALA A 108 -29.31 -25.86 -20.10
N HIS A 109 -29.86 -25.14 -21.08
CA HIS A 109 -29.81 -23.68 -21.15
C HIS A 109 -30.99 -23.07 -20.36
N GLY A 110 -30.80 -21.85 -19.83
CA GLY A 110 -31.87 -21.03 -19.26
C GLY A 110 -31.36 -19.64 -18.90
N GLU A 111 -32.06 -18.60 -19.35
CA GLU A 111 -31.69 -17.19 -19.14
C GLU A 111 -32.32 -16.64 -17.85
N SER A 112 -31.54 -15.94 -17.02
CA SER A 112 -32.01 -14.77 -16.25
C SER A 112 -30.81 -14.03 -15.62
N PRO A 113 -30.72 -12.68 -15.71
CA PRO A 113 -29.77 -11.89 -14.93
C PRO A 113 -30.36 -11.55 -13.57
N THR A 114 -29.95 -12.23 -12.50
CA THR A 114 -30.47 -11.96 -11.14
C THR A 114 -29.40 -12.18 -10.07
N ASP A 115 -29.44 -11.35 -9.03
CA ASP A 115 -28.68 -11.41 -7.77
C ASP A 115 -27.14 -11.42 -7.87
N GLN A 116 -26.56 -10.22 -7.93
CA GLN A 116 -25.23 -9.99 -7.36
C GLN A 116 -25.27 -10.28 -5.85
N SER A 117 -24.85 -11.48 -5.46
CA SER A 117 -24.72 -11.84 -4.05
C SER A 117 -23.58 -11.03 -3.40
N THR A 118 -23.91 -9.90 -2.77
CA THR A 118 -23.00 -9.17 -1.87
C THR A 118 -22.69 -10.03 -0.67
N SER A 119 -21.67 -10.88 -0.80
CA SER A 119 -21.13 -11.70 0.28
C SER A 119 -20.87 -10.83 1.52
N PRO A 120 -21.32 -11.23 2.73
CA PRO A 120 -21.12 -10.44 3.94
C PRO A 120 -19.65 -10.07 4.22
N GLN A 121 -18.68 -10.86 3.73
CA GLN A 121 -17.26 -10.51 3.82
C GLN A 121 -16.86 -9.33 2.91
N PHE A 122 -17.49 -9.18 1.74
CA PHE A 122 -17.22 -8.03 0.86
C PHE A 122 -17.69 -6.73 1.51
N GLN A 123 -18.91 -6.73 2.09
CA GLN A 123 -19.43 -5.58 2.83
C GLN A 123 -18.53 -5.24 4.03
N LEU A 124 -18.16 -6.24 4.85
CA LEU A 124 -17.29 -6.04 6.00
C LEU A 124 -15.92 -5.45 5.62
N ASN A 125 -15.30 -5.94 4.54
CA ASN A 125 -14.02 -5.43 4.05
C ASN A 125 -14.13 -3.97 3.56
N TYR A 126 -15.22 -3.65 2.86
CA TYR A 126 -15.52 -2.29 2.42
C TYR A 126 -15.75 -1.33 3.61
N ASP A 127 -16.51 -1.75 4.62
CA ASP A 127 -16.76 -0.95 5.83
C ASP A 127 -15.47 -0.71 6.64
N ILE A 128 -14.58 -1.70 6.71
CA ILE A 128 -13.23 -1.57 7.30
C ILE A 128 -12.39 -0.56 6.51
N GLN A 129 -12.42 -0.62 5.18
CA GLN A 129 -11.67 0.30 4.32
C GLN A 129 -12.19 1.74 4.42
N LEU A 130 -13.51 1.94 4.48
CA LEU A 130 -14.12 3.24 4.75
C LEU A 130 -13.71 3.81 6.11
N ARG A 131 -13.77 3.00 7.18
CA ARG A 131 -13.32 3.41 8.52
C ARG A 131 -11.83 3.79 8.53
N ARG A 132 -10.99 3.05 7.79
CA ARG A 132 -9.56 3.36 7.64
C ARG A 132 -9.35 4.73 6.99
N LEU A 133 -10.00 4.99 5.86
CA LEU A 133 -9.90 6.27 5.13
C LEU A 133 -10.43 7.45 5.96
N GLN A 134 -11.50 7.25 6.74
CA GLN A 134 -12.02 8.26 7.67
C GLN A 134 -10.99 8.62 8.76
N MET A 135 -10.37 7.60 9.38
CA MET A 135 -9.34 7.79 10.41
C MET A 135 -8.08 8.44 9.85
N GLU A 136 -7.63 8.05 8.66
CA GLU A 136 -6.47 8.65 8.00
C GLU A 136 -6.71 10.13 7.66
N ARG A 137 -7.91 10.47 7.18
CA ARG A 137 -8.32 11.87 6.98
C ARG A 137 -8.32 12.66 8.29
N GLU A 138 -8.84 12.10 9.38
CA GLU A 138 -8.88 12.77 10.69
C GLU A 138 -7.46 13.03 11.21
N ILE A 139 -6.57 12.05 11.15
CA ILE A 139 -5.16 12.18 11.54
C ILE A 139 -4.45 13.25 10.69
N ALA A 140 -4.68 13.26 9.37
CA ALA A 140 -4.12 14.27 8.48
C ALA A 140 -4.62 15.69 8.82
N GLN A 141 -5.91 15.84 9.13
CA GLN A 141 -6.52 17.12 9.51
C GLN A 141 -6.00 17.62 10.86
N GLN A 142 -5.95 16.76 11.89
CA GLN A 142 -5.37 17.11 13.20
C GLN A 142 -3.88 17.48 13.10
N LYS A 143 -3.12 16.79 12.23
CA LYS A 143 -1.71 17.13 11.98
C LYS A 143 -1.57 18.52 11.37
N LEU A 144 -2.35 18.82 10.33
CA LEU A 144 -2.34 20.13 9.66
C LEU A 144 -2.69 21.25 10.65
N GLU A 145 -3.75 21.08 11.46
CA GLU A 145 -4.15 22.07 12.47
C GLU A 145 -3.04 22.32 13.52
N MET A 146 -2.33 21.27 13.96
CA MET A 146 -1.18 21.43 14.85
C MET A 146 0.03 22.10 14.18
N GLU A 147 0.23 21.89 12.89
CA GLU A 147 1.31 22.49 12.10
C GLU A 147 1.02 23.98 11.84
N ASP A 148 -0.20 24.34 11.44
CA ASP A 148 -0.67 25.73 11.30
C ASP A 148 -0.60 26.48 12.64
N ARG A 149 -1.06 25.88 13.75
CA ARG A 149 -0.96 26.48 15.09
C ARG A 149 0.50 26.72 15.50
N ARG A 150 1.41 25.82 15.11
CA ARG A 150 2.86 25.98 15.36
C ARG A 150 3.46 27.09 14.50
N ALA A 151 3.05 27.21 13.23
CA ALA A 151 3.47 28.28 12.33
C ALA A 151 3.00 29.66 12.85
N GLN A 152 1.75 29.76 13.28
CA GLN A 152 1.18 30.96 13.92
C GLN A 152 1.98 31.38 15.16
N GLN A 153 2.27 30.45 16.07
CA GLN A 153 3.09 30.73 17.27
C GLN A 153 4.53 31.17 16.95
N MET A 154 5.11 30.70 15.83
CA MET A 154 6.43 31.17 15.38
C MET A 154 6.35 32.57 14.79
N MET A 155 5.34 32.85 13.96
CA MET A 155 5.10 34.17 13.36
C MET A 155 4.80 35.24 14.42
N GLU A 156 3.98 34.93 15.42
CA GLU A 156 3.67 35.81 16.56
C GLU A 156 4.94 36.21 17.32
N ARG A 157 5.81 35.24 17.61
CA ARG A 157 7.11 35.48 18.26
C ARG A 157 8.05 36.32 17.41
N GLU A 158 8.07 36.10 16.09
CA GLU A 158 8.89 36.89 15.19
C GLU A 158 8.41 38.35 15.12
N LEU A 159 7.09 38.58 15.13
CA LEU A 159 6.51 39.92 15.17
C LEU A 159 6.80 40.65 16.49
N ASP A 160 6.69 39.97 17.64
CA ASP A 160 7.07 40.54 18.94
C ASP A 160 8.57 40.90 19.00
N LEU A 161 9.44 40.02 18.50
CA LEU A 161 10.89 40.31 18.40
C LEU A 161 11.18 41.52 17.50
N ARG A 162 10.57 41.59 16.30
CA ARG A 162 10.70 42.73 15.39
C ARG A 162 10.17 44.02 16.01
N PHE A 163 9.04 43.97 16.72
CA PHE A 163 8.46 45.14 17.40
C PHE A 163 9.36 45.68 18.51
N ARG A 164 9.95 44.78 19.32
CA ARG A 164 10.95 45.15 20.34
C ARG A 164 12.21 45.75 19.70
N GLU A 165 12.69 45.18 18.60
CA GLU A 165 13.87 45.68 17.88
C GLU A 165 13.64 47.09 17.32
N VAL A 166 12.47 47.37 16.73
CA VAL A 166 12.09 48.71 16.27
C VAL A 166 12.06 49.69 17.44
N LYS A 167 11.36 49.37 18.53
CA LYS A 167 11.28 50.25 19.71
C LYS A 167 12.64 50.54 20.34
N LEU A 168 13.54 49.55 20.38
CA LEU A 168 14.89 49.72 20.91
C LEU A 168 15.72 50.66 20.01
N LYS A 169 15.56 50.57 18.68
CA LYS A 169 16.18 51.51 17.73
C LYS A 169 15.60 52.92 17.85
N GLU A 170 14.30 53.08 18.05
CA GLU A 170 13.67 54.39 18.32
C GLU A 170 14.21 55.02 19.60
N GLU A 171 14.35 54.25 20.67
CA GLU A 171 14.93 54.72 21.94
C GLU A 171 16.43 55.09 21.78
N GLN A 172 17.21 54.32 21.01
CA GLN A 172 18.60 54.67 20.68
C GLN A 172 18.71 55.96 19.87
N VAL A 173 17.93 56.12 18.80
CA VAL A 173 17.94 57.34 17.97
C VAL A 173 17.50 58.56 18.79
N LYS A 174 16.53 58.40 19.68
CA LYS A 174 16.10 59.47 20.61
C LYS A 174 17.23 59.87 21.56
N GLN A 175 17.95 58.91 22.16
CA GLN A 175 19.10 59.21 23.02
C GLN A 175 20.25 59.86 22.25
N GLU A 176 20.52 59.42 21.01
CA GLU A 176 21.57 60.03 20.17
C GLU A 176 21.24 61.48 19.79
N LEU A 177 19.96 61.80 19.58
CA LEU A 177 19.49 63.18 19.38
C LEU A 177 19.58 64.02 20.66
N GLU A 178 19.17 63.47 21.81
CA GLU A 178 19.25 64.15 23.12
C GLU A 178 20.70 64.37 23.61
N LEU A 179 21.67 63.65 23.04
CA LEU A 179 23.12 63.83 23.28
C LEU A 179 23.81 64.75 22.26
N LYS A 180 23.09 65.27 21.25
CA LYS A 180 23.62 66.09 20.15
C LYS A 180 22.97 67.48 20.01
N GLY A 181 21.90 67.76 20.78
CA GLY A 181 21.21 69.05 20.85
C GLY A 181 21.66 69.90 22.04
#